data_AF-A0A128EUM7-F1
#
_entry.id   AF-A0A128EUM7-F1
#
_cell.length_a   1.000
_cell.length_b   1.000
_cell.length_c   1.000
_cell.angle_alpha   90.00
_cell.angle_beta   90.00
_cell.angle_gamma   90.00
#
_symmetry.space_group_name_H-M   'P 1'
#
loop_
_entity.id
_entity.type
_entity.pdbx_description
1 polymer ?
#
loop_
_entity_poly.entity_id
_entity_poly.type
_entity_poly.pdbx_seq_one_letter_code
_entity_poly.pdbx_strand_id
1 'polypeptide(L)'
;MSYVKIPQVFADDILKLYQPQDGILPLIEPGLTPQQLLERAVNAGQFADAVIFLAHALPVRESIWWGCCCAGLRSDWSEQEQDAIRSAKAWVHTPDETSRRYAEQAANTATLQNGAGWIAQAVFWSGGSMTGPTDPVVPPPEYLYAQAVGGSINLTAILPDGAEAENRYRQFIEMGINIAHGGNGNIGSAA
;
A
#
# COMPACT_ATOMS: atom_id res chain seq x y z
N MET A 1 21.60 5.83 3.72
CA MET A 1 21.10 5.46 5.06
C MET A 1 20.18 4.27 4.86
N SER A 2 20.26 3.23 5.67
CA SER A 2 19.41 2.04 5.49
C SER A 2 17.97 2.31 5.93
N TYR A 3 17.01 1.74 5.21
CA TYR A 3 15.60 1.74 5.60
C TYR A 3 15.43 1.01 6.96
N VAL A 4 14.94 1.72 7.98
CA VAL A 4 14.79 1.19 9.34
C VAL A 4 13.64 0.18 9.44
N LYS A 5 12.58 0.37 8.63
CA LYS A 5 11.40 -0.51 8.62
C LYS A 5 11.50 -1.67 7.64
N ILE A 6 12.52 -1.70 6.78
CA ILE A 6 12.70 -2.74 5.76
C ILE A 6 13.96 -3.54 6.16
N PRO A 7 13.82 -4.68 6.85
CA PRO A 7 14.95 -5.44 7.38
C PRO A 7 15.76 -6.18 6.30
N GLN A 8 15.21 -6.36 5.10
CA GLN A 8 15.87 -7.05 4.00
C GLN A 8 17.07 -6.26 3.48
N VAL A 9 18.20 -6.95 3.34
CA VAL A 9 19.44 -6.37 2.81
C VAL A 9 19.38 -6.27 1.28
N PHE A 10 18.77 -7.27 0.63
CA PHE A 10 18.68 -7.38 -0.82
C PHE A 10 17.24 -7.26 -1.30
N ALA A 11 17.06 -6.61 -2.45
CA ALA A 11 15.75 -6.48 -3.09
C ALA A 11 15.15 -7.85 -3.48
N ASP A 12 16.00 -8.83 -3.81
CA ASP A 12 15.59 -10.21 -4.14
C ASP A 12 14.79 -10.87 -3.01
N ASP A 13 15.03 -10.50 -1.75
CA ASP A 13 14.29 -11.07 -0.62
C ASP A 13 12.86 -10.52 -0.52
N ILE A 14 12.60 -9.35 -1.11
CA ILE A 14 11.26 -8.76 -1.24
C ILE A 14 10.59 -9.24 -2.53
N LEU A 15 11.35 -9.34 -3.63
CA LEU A 15 10.84 -9.77 -4.93
C LEU A 15 10.34 -11.23 -4.93
N LYS A 16 10.75 -12.06 -3.96
CA LYS A 16 10.22 -13.43 -3.76
C LYS A 16 8.84 -13.46 -3.10
N LEU A 17 8.39 -12.33 -2.51
CA LEU A 17 7.14 -12.26 -1.74
C LEU A 17 5.91 -12.09 -2.64
N TYR A 18 6.11 -11.73 -3.91
CA TYR A 18 5.05 -11.51 -4.89
C TYR A 18 5.57 -11.82 -6.30
N GLN A 19 4.69 -11.74 -7.30
CA GLN A 19 5.09 -11.85 -8.70
C GLN A 19 5.37 -10.45 -9.27
N PRO A 20 6.63 -10.08 -9.57
CA PRO A 20 6.95 -8.79 -10.17
C PRO A 20 6.33 -8.68 -11.57
N GLN A 21 5.88 -7.48 -11.94
CA GLN A 21 5.29 -7.20 -13.25
C GLN A 21 6.37 -6.88 -14.28
N ASP A 22 6.02 -6.94 -15.56
CA ASP A 22 6.95 -6.79 -16.68
C ASP A 22 7.76 -5.48 -16.67
N GLY A 23 7.22 -4.40 -16.08
CA GLY A 23 7.86 -3.08 -16.03
C GLY A 23 9.10 -3.02 -15.15
N ILE A 24 9.09 -3.70 -14.00
CA ILE A 24 10.24 -3.70 -13.06
C ILE A 24 11.29 -4.76 -13.39
N LEU A 25 10.93 -5.82 -14.12
CA LEU A 25 11.85 -6.94 -14.44
C LEU A 25 13.19 -6.49 -15.05
N PRO A 26 13.23 -5.57 -16.04
CA PRO A 26 14.49 -5.12 -16.65
C PRO A 26 15.40 -4.33 -15.70
N LEU A 27 14.90 -3.90 -14.54
CA LEU A 27 15.61 -3.05 -13.58
C LEU A 27 16.29 -3.87 -12.47
N ILE A 28 15.94 -5.16 -12.36
CA ILE A 28 16.43 -6.07 -11.32
C ILE A 28 17.84 -6.54 -11.70
N GLU A 29 18.79 -6.31 -10.80
CA GLU A 29 20.14 -6.84 -10.87
C GLU A 29 20.50 -7.56 -9.56
N PRO A 30 21.34 -8.61 -9.62
CA PRO A 30 21.78 -9.31 -8.42
C PRO A 30 22.46 -8.37 -7.42
N GLY A 31 22.08 -8.49 -6.14
CA GLY A 31 22.72 -7.75 -5.05
C GLY A 31 22.27 -6.30 -4.88
N LEU A 32 21.27 -5.83 -5.63
CA LEU A 32 20.66 -4.53 -5.35
C LEU A 32 20.06 -4.51 -3.94
N THR A 33 20.25 -3.40 -3.24
CA THR A 33 19.50 -3.09 -2.02
C THR A 33 18.07 -2.67 -2.36
N PRO A 34 17.11 -2.76 -1.42
CA PRO A 34 15.74 -2.28 -1.65
C PRO A 34 15.67 -0.82 -2.08
N GLN A 35 16.52 0.04 -1.50
CA GLN A 35 16.62 1.44 -1.87
C GLN A 35 17.07 1.62 -3.34
N GLN A 36 18.10 0.89 -3.77
CA GLN A 36 18.61 1.01 -5.14
C GLN A 36 17.59 0.54 -6.19
N LEU A 37 16.87 -0.55 -5.93
CA LEU A 37 15.83 -0.99 -6.86
C LEU A 37 14.66 0.01 -6.91
N LEU A 38 14.24 0.53 -5.75
CA LEU A 38 13.18 1.55 -5.68
C LEU A 38 13.57 2.82 -6.45
N GLU A 39 14.79 3.33 -6.26
CA GLU A 39 15.33 4.48 -6.99
C GLU A 39 15.37 4.23 -8.50
N ARG A 40 15.81 3.04 -8.93
CA ARG A 40 15.81 2.66 -10.35
C ARG A 40 14.39 2.64 -10.93
N ALA A 41 13.43 2.04 -10.23
CA ALA A 41 12.04 1.99 -10.66
C ALA A 41 11.42 3.38 -10.80
N VAL A 42 11.65 4.26 -9.82
CA VAL A 42 11.21 5.66 -9.87
C VAL A 42 11.84 6.43 -11.02
N ASN A 43 13.16 6.28 -11.24
CA ASN A 43 13.88 6.96 -12.32
C ASN A 43 13.46 6.47 -13.71
N ALA A 44 13.05 5.20 -13.82
CA ALA A 44 12.55 4.59 -15.05
C ALA A 44 11.04 4.84 -15.30
N GLY A 45 10.37 5.60 -14.43
CA GLY A 45 8.93 5.87 -14.52
C GLY A 45 8.04 4.66 -14.19
N GLN A 46 8.59 3.59 -13.62
CA GLN A 46 7.88 2.37 -13.22
C GLN A 46 7.23 2.57 -11.84
N PHE A 47 6.40 3.60 -11.69
CA PHE A 47 5.87 4.01 -10.40
C PHE A 47 4.91 3.00 -9.78
N ALA A 48 4.02 2.40 -10.57
CA ALA A 48 3.07 1.42 -10.08
C ALA A 48 3.79 0.18 -9.52
N ASP A 49 4.88 -0.24 -10.17
CA ASP A 49 5.70 -1.36 -9.69
C ASP A 49 6.55 -0.98 -8.48
N ALA A 50 7.09 0.24 -8.45
CA ALA A 50 7.78 0.79 -7.27
C ALA A 50 6.85 0.79 -6.05
N VAL A 51 5.56 1.13 -6.26
CA VAL A 51 4.55 1.12 -5.22
C VAL A 51 4.28 -0.29 -4.70
N ILE A 52 4.08 -1.26 -5.59
CA ILE A 52 3.86 -2.66 -5.21
C ILE A 52 5.08 -3.22 -4.48
N PHE A 53 6.29 -2.95 -4.98
CA PHE A 53 7.54 -3.36 -4.35
C PHE A 53 7.65 -2.83 -2.92
N LEU A 54 7.39 -1.53 -2.72
CA LEU A 54 7.47 -0.90 -1.41
C LEU A 54 6.39 -1.40 -0.45
N ALA A 55 5.17 -1.70 -0.94
CA ALA A 55 4.10 -2.28 -0.13
C ALA A 55 4.48 -3.67 0.41
N HIS A 56 5.19 -4.48 -0.38
CA HIS A 56 5.71 -5.78 0.05
C HIS A 56 6.93 -5.66 0.98
N ALA A 57 7.68 -4.57 0.88
CA ALA A 57 8.84 -4.31 1.72
C ALA A 57 8.46 -3.83 3.13
N LEU A 58 7.39 -3.03 3.24
CA LEU A 58 6.95 -2.45 4.51
C LEU A 58 6.20 -3.47 5.38
N PRO A 59 6.34 -3.38 6.73
CA PRO A 59 5.50 -4.14 7.64
C PRO A 59 4.01 -3.82 7.44
N VAL A 60 3.13 -4.79 7.73
CA VAL A 60 1.68 -4.73 7.45
C VAL A 60 1.04 -3.40 7.84
N ARG A 61 1.24 -2.96 9.09
CA ARG A 61 0.61 -1.75 9.62
C ARG A 61 1.14 -0.49 8.93
N GLU A 62 2.45 -0.41 8.72
CA GLU A 62 3.12 0.69 8.02
C GLU A 62 2.71 0.77 6.54
N SER A 63 2.55 -0.37 5.85
CA SER A 63 2.06 -0.41 4.47
C SER A 63 0.61 0.07 4.36
N ILE A 64 -0.27 -0.34 5.29
CA ILE A 64 -1.67 0.11 5.31
C ILE A 64 -1.75 1.59 5.68
N TRP A 65 -0.95 2.04 6.65
CA TRP A 65 -0.88 3.46 7.02
C TRP A 65 -0.45 4.32 5.83
N TRP A 66 0.54 3.87 5.07
CA TRP A 66 1.00 4.55 3.86
C TRP A 66 -0.15 4.76 2.86
N GLY A 67 -0.91 3.70 2.54
CA GLY A 67 -2.08 3.82 1.68
C GLY A 67 -3.15 4.78 2.23
N CYS A 68 -3.37 4.79 3.56
CA CYS A 68 -4.28 5.74 4.21
C CYS A 68 -3.81 7.19 4.08
N CYS A 69 -2.50 7.45 4.16
CA CYS A 69 -1.93 8.77 3.97
C CYS A 69 -2.09 9.24 2.53
N CYS A 70 -1.78 8.39 1.55
CA CYS A 70 -1.96 8.69 0.12
C CYS A 70 -3.42 9.01 -0.21
N ALA A 71 -4.36 8.18 0.24
CA ALA A 71 -5.79 8.42 0.04
C ALA A 71 -6.24 9.72 0.74
N GLY A 72 -5.66 10.06 1.88
CA GLY A 72 -5.96 11.28 2.63
C GLY A 72 -5.52 12.59 1.96
N LEU A 73 -4.67 12.54 0.92
CA LEU A 73 -4.31 13.72 0.11
C LEU A 73 -5.38 14.09 -0.93
N ARG A 74 -6.38 13.24 -1.12
CA ARG A 74 -7.53 13.49 -1.99
C ARG A 74 -8.73 13.92 -1.18
N SER A 75 -9.49 14.87 -1.73
CA SER A 75 -10.69 15.45 -1.10
C SER A 75 -11.98 15.18 -1.90
N ASP A 76 -11.88 14.45 -3.00
CA ASP A 76 -12.96 14.18 -3.95
C ASP A 76 -13.66 12.83 -3.70
N TRP A 77 -13.38 12.18 -2.57
CA TRP A 77 -14.04 10.95 -2.15
C TRP A 77 -15.50 11.17 -1.76
N SER A 78 -16.38 10.26 -2.19
CA SER A 78 -17.74 10.11 -1.67
C SER A 78 -17.73 9.73 -0.18
N GLU A 79 -18.88 9.85 0.50
CA GLU A 79 -18.98 9.49 1.92
C GLU A 79 -18.64 8.02 2.18
N GLN A 80 -19.03 7.11 1.28
CA GLN A 80 -18.73 5.68 1.39
C GLN A 80 -17.23 5.41 1.24
N GLU A 81 -16.55 6.09 0.32
CA GLU A 81 -15.10 5.99 0.15
C GLU A 81 -14.36 6.61 1.33
N GLN A 82 -14.83 7.75 1.86
CA GLN A 82 -14.27 8.33 3.08
C GLN A 82 -14.41 7.38 4.26
N ASP A 83 -15.54 6.66 4.37
CA ASP A 83 -15.74 5.67 5.43
C ASP A 83 -14.77 4.49 5.32
N ALA A 84 -14.51 4.00 4.10
CA ALA A 84 -13.50 2.98 3.86
C ALA A 84 -12.11 3.45 4.32
N ILE A 85 -11.71 4.69 4.02
CA ILE A 85 -10.44 5.26 4.50
C ILE A 85 -10.42 5.39 6.03
N ARG A 86 -11.52 5.84 6.65
CA ARG A 86 -11.63 5.95 8.12
C ARG A 86 -11.54 4.58 8.80
N SER A 87 -12.18 3.56 8.23
CA SER A 87 -12.11 2.18 8.73
C SER A 87 -10.67 1.68 8.77
N ALA A 88 -9.90 1.96 7.71
CA ALA A 88 -8.52 1.53 7.64
C ALA A 88 -7.62 2.27 8.65
N LYS A 89 -7.82 3.58 8.81
CA LYS A 89 -7.14 4.37 9.86
C LYS A 89 -7.47 3.86 11.27
N ALA A 90 -8.73 3.52 11.53
CA ALA A 90 -9.15 2.97 12.81
C ALA A 90 -8.40 1.65 13.13
N TRP A 91 -8.29 0.76 12.14
CA TRP A 91 -7.52 -0.47 12.28
C TRP A 91 -6.02 -0.21 12.48
N VAL A 92 -5.42 0.76 11.78
CA VAL A 92 -4.00 1.11 12.02
C VAL A 92 -3.76 1.54 13.47
N HIS A 93 -4.70 2.28 14.07
CA HIS A 93 -4.60 2.70 15.46
C HIS A 93 -4.88 1.56 16.44
N THR A 94 -5.88 0.72 16.17
CA THR A 94 -6.27 -0.42 16.99
C THR A 94 -6.50 -1.64 16.10
N PRO A 95 -5.43 -2.44 15.83
CA PRO A 95 -5.50 -3.56 14.90
C PRO A 95 -6.12 -4.77 15.58
N ASP A 96 -7.46 -4.80 15.63
CA ASP A 96 -8.26 -5.89 16.18
C ASP A 96 -9.24 -6.45 15.14
N GLU A 97 -9.86 -7.58 15.46
CA GLU A 97 -10.78 -8.26 14.54
C GLU A 97 -12.06 -7.44 14.27
N THR A 98 -12.49 -6.61 15.22
CA THR A 98 -13.71 -5.80 15.07
C THR A 98 -13.47 -4.70 14.03
N SER A 99 -12.36 -3.96 14.14
CA SER A 99 -11.99 -2.94 13.16
C SER A 99 -11.66 -3.57 11.80
N ARG A 100 -11.07 -4.77 11.77
CA ARG A 100 -10.80 -5.52 10.53
C ARG A 100 -12.08 -5.89 9.79
N ARG A 101 -13.09 -6.41 10.49
CA ARG A 101 -14.39 -6.78 9.91
C ARG A 101 -15.25 -5.58 9.54
N TYR A 102 -15.10 -4.46 10.26
CA TYR A 102 -15.70 -3.21 9.83
C TYR A 102 -15.12 -2.74 8.49
N ALA A 103 -13.78 -2.82 8.31
CA ALA A 103 -13.14 -2.48 7.05
C ALA A 103 -13.60 -3.37 5.88
N GLU A 104 -13.89 -4.66 6.11
CA GLU A 104 -14.52 -5.53 5.11
C GLU A 104 -15.86 -4.97 4.62
N GLN A 105 -16.73 -4.56 5.54
CA GLN A 105 -18.04 -3.99 5.21
C GLN A 105 -17.92 -2.64 4.49
N ALA A 106 -16.98 -1.80 4.93
CA ALA A 106 -16.71 -0.50 4.31
C ALA A 106 -16.15 -0.67 2.89
N ALA A 107 -15.25 -1.64 2.67
CA ALA A 107 -14.72 -1.98 1.35
C ALA A 107 -15.82 -2.45 0.39
N ASN A 108 -16.72 -3.33 0.85
CA ASN A 108 -17.87 -3.78 0.06
C ASN A 108 -18.80 -2.62 -0.34
N THR A 109 -19.00 -1.66 0.56
CA THR A 109 -19.84 -0.49 0.31
C THR A 109 -19.18 0.52 -0.64
N ALA A 110 -17.88 0.77 -0.48
CA ALA A 110 -17.10 1.68 -1.32
C ALA A 110 -16.76 1.08 -2.70
N THR A 111 -16.86 -0.25 -2.85
CA THR A 111 -16.44 -1.04 -4.02
C THR A 111 -14.93 -1.02 -4.27
N LEU A 112 -14.44 -1.93 -5.11
CA LEU A 112 -13.02 -2.05 -5.46
C LEU A 112 -12.67 -1.33 -6.79
N GLN A 113 -13.44 -0.31 -7.17
CA GLN A 113 -13.17 0.51 -8.35
C GLN A 113 -12.33 1.76 -8.03
N ASN A 114 -11.98 1.99 -6.76
CA ASN A 114 -11.28 3.17 -6.28
C ASN A 114 -10.25 2.82 -5.19
N GLY A 115 -9.32 3.73 -4.93
CA GLY A 115 -8.25 3.49 -3.94
C GLY A 115 -8.75 3.35 -2.50
N ALA A 116 -9.88 3.98 -2.17
CA ALA A 116 -10.46 3.97 -0.83
C ALA A 116 -11.00 2.59 -0.41
N GLY A 117 -11.75 1.92 -1.30
CA GLY A 117 -12.20 0.55 -1.06
C GLY A 117 -11.04 -0.43 -0.98
N TRP A 118 -10.02 -0.26 -1.82
CA TRP A 118 -8.82 -1.11 -1.77
C TRP A 118 -8.02 -0.99 -0.48
N ILE A 119 -7.96 0.18 0.19
CA ILE A 119 -7.24 0.29 1.46
C ILE A 119 -7.99 -0.40 2.60
N ALA A 120 -9.33 -0.33 2.60
CA ALA A 120 -10.15 -1.09 3.54
C ALA A 120 -10.07 -2.61 3.26
N GLN A 121 -10.01 -3.00 1.98
CA GLN A 121 -9.79 -4.38 1.57
C GLN A 121 -8.42 -4.92 2.02
N ALA A 122 -7.38 -4.08 1.96
CA ALA A 122 -6.05 -4.43 2.46
C ALA A 122 -6.05 -4.71 3.96
N VAL A 123 -6.82 -3.93 4.74
CA VAL A 123 -7.04 -4.21 6.17
C VAL A 123 -7.71 -5.56 6.35
N PHE A 124 -8.77 -5.86 5.61
CA PHE A 124 -9.43 -7.16 5.72
C PHE A 124 -8.47 -8.31 5.42
N TRP A 125 -7.63 -8.20 4.38
CA TRP A 125 -6.65 -9.21 4.01
C TRP A 125 -5.34 -9.19 4.81
N SER A 126 -5.23 -8.34 5.84
CA SER A 126 -4.04 -8.25 6.70
C SER A 126 -3.87 -9.43 7.66
N GLY A 127 -4.90 -10.26 7.83
CA GLY A 127 -4.87 -11.42 8.73
C GLY A 127 -6.29 -11.96 8.99
N GLY A 128 -6.43 -12.74 10.07
CA GLY A 128 -7.72 -13.33 10.46
C GLY A 128 -8.24 -14.35 9.44
N SER A 129 -9.55 -14.63 9.48
CA SER A 129 -10.23 -15.46 8.46
C SER A 129 -10.84 -14.59 7.37
N MET A 130 -10.82 -15.05 6.12
CA MET A 130 -11.53 -14.45 4.99
C MET A 130 -12.99 -14.92 4.88
N THR A 131 -13.35 -16.02 5.53
CA THR A 131 -14.72 -16.54 5.57
C THR A 131 -15.51 -15.93 6.72
N GLY A 132 -16.81 -16.24 6.80
CA GLY A 132 -17.67 -15.77 7.87
C GLY A 132 -17.20 -16.24 9.26
N PRO A 133 -17.64 -15.56 10.34
CA PRO A 133 -17.18 -15.84 11.71
C PRO A 133 -17.54 -17.25 12.21
N THR A 134 -18.53 -17.90 11.60
CA THR A 134 -18.96 -19.28 11.92
C THR A 134 -18.41 -20.32 10.95
N ASP A 135 -17.77 -19.90 9.88
CA ASP A 135 -17.23 -20.78 8.84
C ASP A 135 -15.84 -21.29 9.22
N PRO A 136 -15.34 -22.36 8.56
CA PRO A 136 -13.95 -22.79 8.73
C PRO A 136 -12.98 -21.64 8.46
N VAL A 137 -11.94 -21.54 9.29
CA VAL A 137 -10.91 -20.51 9.17
C VAL A 137 -10.15 -20.68 7.86
N VAL A 138 -10.15 -19.64 7.02
CA VAL A 138 -9.36 -19.56 5.80
C VAL A 138 -8.53 -18.28 5.86
N PRO A 139 -7.23 -18.35 6.17
CA PRO A 139 -6.40 -17.15 6.22
C PRO A 139 -6.20 -16.58 4.81
N PRO A 140 -5.99 -15.25 4.69
CA PRO A 140 -5.52 -14.66 3.44
C PRO A 140 -4.18 -15.30 3.00
N PRO A 141 -3.95 -15.46 1.68
CA PRO A 141 -2.62 -15.69 1.16
C PRO A 141 -1.62 -14.67 1.74
N GLU A 142 -0.39 -15.13 1.98
CA GLU A 142 0.68 -14.28 2.48
C GLU A 142 0.87 -13.07 1.53
N TYR A 143 1.06 -11.88 2.11
CA TYR A 143 1.20 -10.60 1.39
C TYR A 143 0.01 -10.16 0.52
N LEU A 144 -1.16 -10.80 0.59
CA LEU A 144 -2.34 -10.33 -0.15
C LEU A 144 -2.74 -8.88 0.24
N TYR A 145 -2.50 -8.49 1.50
CA TYR A 145 -2.66 -7.11 1.95
C TYR A 145 -1.77 -6.12 1.18
N ALA A 146 -0.52 -6.50 0.88
CA ALA A 146 0.44 -5.63 0.22
C ALA A 146 0.06 -5.40 -1.24
N GLN A 147 -0.45 -6.44 -1.91
CA GLN A 147 -1.04 -6.30 -3.24
C GLN A 147 -2.23 -5.34 -3.22
N ALA A 148 -3.10 -5.42 -2.22
CA ALA A 148 -4.23 -4.50 -2.07
C ALA A 148 -3.81 -3.07 -1.73
N VAL A 149 -2.75 -2.86 -0.92
CA VAL A 149 -2.15 -1.53 -0.72
C VAL A 149 -1.62 -0.97 -2.05
N GLY A 150 -0.92 -1.79 -2.84
CA GLY A 150 -0.44 -1.39 -4.15
C GLY A 150 -1.58 -0.95 -5.08
N GLY A 151 -2.66 -1.75 -5.15
CA GLY A 151 -3.87 -1.38 -5.89
C GLY A 151 -4.52 -0.09 -5.38
N SER A 152 -4.58 0.09 -4.06
CA SER A 152 -5.11 1.31 -3.43
C SER A 152 -4.34 2.56 -3.85
N ILE A 153 -3.02 2.54 -3.75
CA ILE A 153 -2.18 3.70 -4.04
C ILE A 153 -2.17 3.97 -5.55
N ASN A 154 -2.10 2.94 -6.39
CA ASN A 154 -2.13 3.08 -7.85
C ASN A 154 -3.45 3.72 -8.32
N LEU A 155 -4.60 3.27 -7.82
CA LEU A 155 -5.90 3.87 -8.17
C LEU A 155 -6.05 5.28 -7.59
N THR A 156 -5.56 5.50 -6.37
CA THR A 156 -5.52 6.85 -5.76
C THR A 156 -4.71 7.82 -6.63
N ALA A 157 -3.57 7.38 -7.19
CA ALA A 157 -2.72 8.20 -8.03
C ALA A 157 -3.36 8.47 -9.40
N ILE A 158 -3.88 7.43 -10.06
CA ILE A 158 -4.37 7.50 -11.43
C ILE A 158 -5.74 8.19 -11.52
N LEU A 159 -6.70 7.84 -10.66
CA LEU A 159 -8.07 8.34 -10.85
C LEU A 159 -8.18 9.86 -10.61
N PRO A 160 -9.11 10.55 -11.31
CA PRO A 160 -10.08 9.99 -12.27
C PRO A 160 -9.52 9.74 -13.69
N ASP A 161 -8.50 10.47 -14.12
CA ASP A 161 -8.10 10.56 -15.54
C ASP A 161 -6.59 10.37 -15.82
N GLY A 162 -5.77 10.27 -14.77
CA GLY A 162 -4.33 10.09 -14.84
C GLY A 162 -3.54 11.37 -15.05
N ALA A 163 -4.17 12.54 -15.16
CA ALA A 163 -3.49 13.80 -15.50
C ALA A 163 -2.38 14.16 -14.51
N GLU A 164 -2.62 13.94 -13.21
CA GLU A 164 -1.69 14.22 -12.12
C GLU A 164 -0.97 12.96 -11.59
N ALA A 165 -1.07 11.84 -12.31
CA ALA A 165 -0.62 10.55 -11.80
C ALA A 165 0.87 10.55 -11.44
N GLU A 166 1.74 11.08 -12.30
CA GLU A 166 3.18 11.12 -12.04
C GLU A 166 3.52 11.96 -10.80
N ASN A 167 2.93 13.17 -10.69
CA ASN A 167 3.14 14.05 -9.53
C ASN A 167 2.71 13.35 -8.23
N ARG A 168 1.53 12.71 -8.24
CA ARG A 168 1.01 11.95 -7.11
C ARG A 168 1.89 10.76 -6.78
N TYR A 169 2.34 9.99 -7.77
CA TYR A 169 3.24 8.87 -7.55
C TYR A 169 4.54 9.29 -6.86
N ARG A 170 5.17 10.37 -7.33
CA ARG A 170 6.39 10.89 -6.71
C ARG A 170 6.15 11.26 -5.24
N GLN A 171 5.07 11.99 -4.98
CA GLN A 171 4.67 12.36 -3.62
C GLN A 171 4.40 11.12 -2.74
N PHE A 172 3.62 10.16 -3.25
CA PHE A 172 3.23 8.97 -2.51
C PHE A 172 4.44 8.08 -2.21
N ILE A 173 5.34 7.88 -3.16
CA ILE A 173 6.56 7.09 -2.95
C ILE A 173 7.47 7.78 -1.93
N GLU A 174 7.59 9.11 -1.96
CA GLU A 174 8.34 9.85 -0.95
C GLU A 174 7.77 9.67 0.47
N MET A 175 6.43 9.66 0.59
CA MET A 175 5.76 9.35 1.86
C MET A 175 6.06 7.91 2.33
N GLY A 176 6.08 6.95 1.41
CA GLY A 176 6.45 5.56 1.69
C GLY A 176 7.91 5.42 2.14
N ILE A 177 8.83 6.16 1.50
CA ILE A 177 10.25 6.21 1.89
C ILE A 177 10.41 6.86 3.27
N ASN A 178 9.65 7.92 3.56
CA ASN A 178 9.64 8.53 4.90
C ASN A 178 9.23 7.51 5.97
N ILE A 179 8.19 6.71 5.71
CA ILE A 179 7.77 5.61 6.59
C ILE A 179 8.85 4.53 6.68
N ALA A 180 9.50 4.17 5.57
CA ALA A 180 10.60 3.22 5.54
C ALA A 180 11.78 3.67 6.44
N HIS A 181 12.00 4.97 6.58
CA HIS A 181 12.98 5.58 7.51
C HIS A 181 12.50 5.65 8.97
N GLY A 182 11.28 5.22 9.28
CA GLY A 182 10.68 5.28 10.62
C GLY A 182 9.86 6.55 10.89
N GLY A 183 9.60 7.37 9.86
CA GLY A 183 8.67 8.48 9.93
C GLY A 183 7.21 8.03 9.87
N ASN A 184 6.30 8.99 9.74
CA ASN A 184 4.86 8.76 9.71
C ASN A 184 4.21 9.10 8.35
N GLY A 185 5.02 9.30 7.30
CA GLY A 185 4.55 9.67 5.97
C GLY A 185 4.33 11.17 5.78
N ASN A 186 4.64 12.00 6.78
CA ASN A 186 4.67 13.45 6.63
C ASN A 186 6.01 13.87 6.00
N ILE A 187 5.94 14.32 4.76
CA ILE A 187 7.10 14.79 3.98
C ILE A 187 7.27 16.32 4.03
N GLY A 188 6.43 17.02 4.80
CA GLY A 188 6.35 18.48 4.79
C GLY A 188 5.75 18.99 3.48
N SER A 189 5.15 20.18 3.51
CA SER A 189 4.94 20.92 2.27
C SER A 189 6.32 21.29 1.74
N ALA A 190 6.64 20.93 0.49
CA ALA A 190 7.76 21.52 -0.22
C ALA A 190 7.66 23.04 -0.06
N ALA A 191 8.63 23.62 0.64
CA ALA A 191 8.72 25.06 0.83
C ALA A 191 9.17 25.73 -0.47
#